data_AF-A0A8T3WVV4-F1
#
_entry.id   AF-A0A8T3WVV4-F1
#
_cell.length_a   1.000
_cell.length_b   1.000
_cell.length_c   1.000
_cell.angle_alpha   90.00
_cell.angle_beta   90.00
_cell.angle_gamma   90.00
#
_symmetry.space_group_name_H-M   'P 1'
#
loop_
_entity.id
_entity.type
_entity.pdbx_description
1 polymer ?
#
loop_
_entity_poly.entity_id
_entity_poly.type
_entity_poly.pdbx_seq_one_letter_code
_entity_poly.pdbx_strand_id
1 'polypeptide(L)' 'MAKTIMIANNVYEELKEVKKDKSFSEAIKDLIETNKRKTGRDLLKHVGTIKDNEYDKIMKELKPRYRKWTKRYA' A
#
# COMPACT_ATOMS: atom_id res chain seq x y z
N MET A 1 -18.29 -17.16 -6.40
CA MET A 1 -19.68 -16.92 -5.93
C MET A 1 -19.83 -15.47 -5.55
N ALA A 2 -20.87 -14.80 -6.02
CA ALA A 2 -21.19 -13.44 -5.61
C ALA A 2 -21.74 -13.44 -4.17
N LYS A 3 -21.29 -12.49 -3.35
CA LYS A 3 -21.83 -12.24 -2.01
C LYS A 3 -22.32 -10.80 -1.96
N THR A 4 -23.54 -10.61 -1.45
CA THR A 4 -24.12 -9.28 -1.28
C THR A 4 -23.78 -8.75 0.11
N ILE A 5 -23.37 -7.49 0.17
CA ILE A 5 -23.08 -6.79 1.42
C ILE A 5 -23.90 -5.49 1.39
N MET A 6 -24.63 -5.21 2.45
CA MET A 6 -25.33 -3.95 2.60
C MET A 6 -24.41 -2.95 3.30
N ILE A 7 -24.36 -1.73 2.78
CA ILE A 7 -23.57 -0.63 3.33
C ILE A 7 -24.46 0.61 3.45
N ALA A 8 -24.07 1.54 4.32
CA ALA A 8 -24.78 2.80 4.46
C ALA A 8 -24.66 3.64 3.18
N ASN A 9 -25.68 4.45 2.90
CA ASN A 9 -25.77 5.23 1.66
C ASN A 9 -24.59 6.21 1.50
N ASN A 10 -24.16 6.86 2.58
CA ASN A 10 -23.00 7.74 2.55
C ASN A 10 -21.71 6.98 2.17
N VAL A 11 -21.52 5.78 2.70
CA VAL A 11 -20.37 4.92 2.39
C VAL A 11 -20.40 4.47 0.93
N TYR A 12 -21.59 4.22 0.38
CA TYR A 12 -21.73 3.87 -1.04
C TYR A 12 -21.28 5.01 -1.95
N GLU A 13 -21.70 6.25 -1.66
CA GLU A 13 -21.30 7.43 -2.45
C GLU A 13 -19.78 7.65 -2.37
N GLU A 14 -19.19 7.54 -1.18
CA GLU A 14 -17.73 7.60 -1.02
C GLU A 14 -17.01 6.49 -1.82
N LEU A 15 -17.51 5.24 -1.77
CA LEU A 15 -16.91 4.13 -2.52
C LEU A 15 -17.00 4.34 -4.03
N LYS A 16 -18.06 4.99 -4.50
CA LYS A 16 -18.30 5.28 -5.92
C LYS A 16 -17.24 6.25 -6.44
N GLU A 17 -16.87 7.26 -5.66
CA GLU A 17 -15.76 8.16 -6.00
C GLU A 17 -14.40 7.45 -6.01
N VAL A 18 -14.15 6.58 -5.03
CA VAL A 18 -12.88 5.84 -4.90
C VAL A 18 -12.70 4.82 -6.04
N LYS A 19 -13.79 4.15 -6.46
CA LYS A 19 -13.78 3.11 -7.49
C LYS A 19 -13.34 3.63 -8.86
N LYS A 20 -13.67 4.88 -9.22
CA LYS A 20 -13.48 5.42 -10.58
C LYS A 20 -14.03 4.43 -11.63
N ASP A 21 -13.19 4.04 -12.60
CA ASP A 21 -13.57 3.10 -13.67
C ASP A 21 -13.45 1.61 -13.30
N LYS A 22 -12.97 1.27 -12.09
CA LYS A 22 -12.79 -0.13 -11.65
C LYS A 22 -14.10 -0.77 -11.20
N SER A 23 -14.11 -2.06 -10.88
CA SER A 23 -15.24 -2.71 -10.17
C SER A 23 -15.21 -2.43 -8.65
N PHE A 24 -16.36 -2.51 -7.97
CA PHE A 24 -16.41 -2.34 -6.50
C PHE A 24 -15.56 -3.40 -5.79
N SER A 25 -15.57 -4.63 -6.31
CA SER A 25 -14.76 -5.73 -5.79
C SER A 25 -13.26 -5.46 -5.89
N GLU A 26 -12.80 -4.86 -6.99
CA GLU A 26 -11.40 -4.47 -7.16
C GLU A 26 -11.02 -3.31 -6.24
N ALA A 27 -11.87 -2.29 -6.12
CA ALA A 27 -11.62 -1.19 -5.20
C ALA A 27 -11.52 -1.67 -3.74
N ILE A 28 -12.43 -2.56 -3.32
CA ILE A 28 -12.39 -3.17 -1.98
C ILE A 28 -11.14 -4.04 -1.81
N LYS A 29 -10.75 -4.81 -2.82
CA LYS A 29 -9.53 -5.62 -2.79
C LYS A 29 -8.28 -4.76 -2.66
N ASP A 30 -8.19 -3.68 -3.44
CA ASP A 30 -7.08 -2.71 -3.36
C ASP A 30 -7.00 -2.10 -1.96
N LEU A 31 -8.12 -1.67 -1.38
CA LEU A 31 -8.18 -1.13 -0.01
C LEU A 31 -7.73 -2.16 1.04
N ILE A 32 -8.17 -3.42 0.91
CA ILE A 32 -7.74 -4.50 1.81
C ILE A 32 -6.24 -4.79 1.65
N GLU A 33 -5.73 -4.80 0.42
CA GLU A 33 -4.31 -5.03 0.14
C GLU A 33 -3.45 -3.87 0.65
N THR A 34 -3.84 -2.62 0.44
CA THR A 34 -3.16 -1.44 0.97
C THR A 34 -3.14 -1.44 2.50
N ASN A 35 -4.27 -1.78 3.15
CA ASN A 35 -4.32 -1.87 4.62
C ASN A 35 -3.43 -3.01 5.16
N LYS A 36 -3.36 -4.15 4.47
CA LYS A 36 -2.42 -5.25 4.80
C LYS A 36 -0.96 -4.88 4.50
N ARG A 37 -0.72 -4.00 3.54
CA ARG A 37 0.59 -3.49 3.10
C ARG A 37 0.93 -2.12 3.70
N LYS A 38 0.47 -1.81 4.93
CA LYS A 38 1.09 -0.78 5.80
C LYS A 38 2.52 -1.17 6.20
N THR A 39 3.32 -1.62 5.25
CA THR A 39 4.78 -1.69 5.31
C THR A 39 5.28 -0.28 5.02
N GLY A 40 6.43 0.14 5.56
CA GLY A 40 6.92 1.53 5.52
C GLY A 40 6.98 2.27 4.16
N ARG A 41 6.68 1.60 3.03
CA ARG A 41 6.46 2.19 1.70
C ARG A 41 5.40 3.31 1.68
N ASP A 42 4.23 3.11 2.28
CA ASP A 42 3.15 4.12 2.23
C ASP A 42 3.44 5.34 3.11
N LEU A 43 4.12 5.13 4.24
CA LEU A 43 4.63 6.23 5.07
C LEU A 43 5.65 7.06 4.28
N LEU A 44 6.57 6.42 3.55
CA LEU A 44 7.57 7.11 2.73
C LEU A 44 6.96 7.86 1.52
N LYS A 45 5.82 7.40 1.00
CA LYS A 45 5.03 8.14 -0.01
C LYS A 45 4.44 9.44 0.54
N HIS A 46 3.95 9.44 1.78
CA HIS A 46 3.34 10.62 2.40
C HIS A 46 4.35 11.67 2.88
N VAL A 47 5.62 11.30 3.11
CA VAL A 47 6.69 12.27 3.44
C VAL A 47 7.24 12.97 2.18
N GLY A 48 6.74 12.63 0.98
CA GLY A 48 7.07 13.33 -0.27
C GLY A 48 8.53 13.18 -0.74
N THR A 49 9.31 12.29 -0.12
CA THR A 49 10.77 12.26 -0.29
C THR A 49 11.25 11.29 -1.37
N ILE A 50 10.42 10.36 -1.87
CA ILE A 50 10.89 9.31 -2.78
C ILE A 50 9.86 9.04 -3.90
N LYS A 51 10.25 9.23 -5.17
CA LYS A 51 9.44 8.82 -6.33
C LYS A 51 9.41 7.28 -6.43
N ASP A 52 8.34 6.69 -6.98
CA ASP A 52 8.12 5.23 -7.02
C ASP A 52 9.32 4.41 -7.53
N ASN A 53 10.15 4.98 -8.41
CA ASN A 53 11.33 4.32 -9.00
C ASN A 53 12.63 4.46 -8.17
N GLU A 54 12.68 5.37 -7.19
CA GLU A 54 13.84 5.58 -6.33
C GLU A 54 13.83 4.65 -5.11
N TYR A 55 12.65 4.28 -4.62
CA TYR A 55 12.51 3.41 -3.46
C TYR A 55 13.21 2.06 -3.66
N ASP A 56 13.00 1.42 -4.82
CA ASP A 56 13.59 0.11 -5.10
C ASP A 56 15.11 0.18 -5.26
N LYS A 57 15.65 1.29 -5.76
CA LYS A 57 17.10 1.54 -5.82
C LYS A 57 17.68 1.68 -4.41
N ILE A 58 17.09 2.53 -3.58
CA ILE A 58 17.52 2.78 -2.20
C ILE A 58 17.49 1.48 -1.39
N MET A 59 16.42 0.68 -1.53
CA MET A 59 16.28 -0.59 -0.81
C MET A 59 17.30 -1.64 -1.25
N LYS A 60 17.69 -1.64 -2.55
CA LYS A 60 18.73 -2.52 -3.09
C LYS A 60 20.11 -2.18 -2.53
N GLU A 61 20.39 -0.90 -2.29
CA GLU A 61 21.65 -0.43 -1.68
C GLU A 61 21.70 -0.63 -0.16
N LEU A 62 20.58 -0.45 0.54
CA LEU A 62 20.52 -0.56 2.00
C LEU A 62 20.56 -2.01 2.50
N LYS A 63 19.92 -2.96 1.79
CA LYS A 63 19.87 -4.38 2.19
C LYS A 63 21.24 -5.00 2.48
N PRO A 64 22.26 -4.86 1.61
CA PRO A 64 23.61 -5.35 1.87
C PRO A 64 24.28 -4.68 3.07
N ARG A 65 24.08 -3.36 3.25
CA ARG A 65 24.66 -2.60 4.36
C ARG A 65 24.07 -3.02 5.70
N TYR A 66 22.75 -3.22 5.76
CA TYR A 66 22.05 -3.68 6.96
C TYR A 66 22.52 -5.08 7.38
N ARG A 67 22.69 -6.00 6.42
CA ARG A 67 23.25 -7.35 6.67
C ARG A 67 24.69 -7.31 7.20
N LYS A 68 25.51 -6.36 6.74
CA LYS A 68 26.87 -6.17 7.25
C LYS A 68 26.86 -5.58 8.66
N TRP A 69 25.93 -4.68 8.94
CA TRP A 69 25.78 -4.07 10.26
C TRP A 69 25.37 -5.10 11.31
N THR A 70 24.38 -5.96 11.02
CA THR A 70 23.97 -7.03 11.96
C THR A 70 25.06 -8.06 12.20
N LYS A 71 25.92 -8.38 11.22
CA LYS A 71 27.08 -9.28 11.43
C LYS A 71 28.21 -8.68 12.27
N ARG A 72 28.29 -7.36 12.39
CA ARG A 72 29.39 -6.67 13.10
C ARG A 72 29.11 -6.48 14.59
N TYR A 73 27.85 -6.62 14.99
CA TYR A 73 27.36 -6.38 16.35
C TYR A 73 26.46 -7.53 16.86
N ALA A 74 26.59 -8.73 16.28
CA ALA A 74 25.99 -9.97 16.76
C ALA A 74 27.06 -10.89 17.34
#